data_AF-A0A7S0EP93-F1
#
_entry.id   AF-A0A7S0EP93-F1
#
_cell.length_a   1.000
_cell.length_b   1.000
_cell.length_c   1.000
_cell.angle_alpha   90.00
_cell.angle_beta   90.00
_cell.angle_gamma   90.00
#
_symmetry.space_group_name_H-M   'P 1'
#
loop_
_entity.id
_entity.type
_entity.pdbx_description
1 polymer ?
#
loop_
_entity_poly.entity_id
_entity_poly.type
_entity_poly.pdbx_seq_one_letter_code
_entity_poly.pdbx_strand_id
1 'polypeptide(L)'
;TFGRMRSLIQPGSASDAPESAKPSGSDVDPDTPSADKDKEIDELKRAVRRLQRHNSMELSQLDAGQPPQRAYLDTPVLEIFSQRFPWLLSLMLFQSVSGWVIERFQGLIERHVILAAFLTMLVGGGGNSSGQTVAELVKRLGRGELTPTDLPQVLAKEVAVGTLLAVGLAVGAYPRVRLLSSHATDLDALAIALSYMPIVVMGNTLGVLIAMTLHRCGQAAVGSPPVTQVVVDVLGILLTCLVCSAVYGTAAAPDQQPG
;
A
#
# COMPACT_ATOMS: atom_id res chain seq x y z
N THR A 1 -23.54 6.39 7.22
CA THR A 1 -24.45 6.84 8.30
C THR A 1 -23.72 6.67 9.61
N PHE A 2 -22.88 7.63 9.96
CA PHE A 2 -23.15 8.67 10.97
C PHE A 2 -23.74 8.12 12.27
N GLY A 3 -23.02 8.40 13.35
CA GLY A 3 -23.13 7.73 14.63
C GLY A 3 -24.44 7.93 15.38
N ARG A 4 -24.63 7.04 16.36
CA ARG A 4 -25.27 7.30 17.65
C ARG A 4 -25.36 5.96 18.39
N MET A 5 -24.36 5.66 19.22
CA MET A 5 -24.57 4.87 20.44
C MET A 5 -23.92 5.64 21.59
N ARG A 6 -24.48 6.84 21.81
CA ARG A 6 -24.31 7.68 23.00
C ARG A 6 -25.70 7.80 23.63
N SER A 7 -26.11 6.80 24.40
CA SER A 7 -27.34 6.87 25.20
C SER A 7 -27.42 5.72 26.21
N LEU A 8 -26.61 5.79 27.26
CA LEU A 8 -27.00 5.30 28.58
C LEU A 8 -26.62 6.37 29.60
N ILE A 9 -27.32 7.51 29.50
CA ILE A 9 -27.30 8.60 30.48
C ILE A 9 -28.75 8.83 30.94
N GLN A 10 -29.00 8.38 32.17
CA GLN A 10 -29.90 8.89 33.23
C GLN A 10 -31.44 8.78 33.06
N PRO A 11 -32.19 8.68 34.19
CA PRO A 11 -32.48 9.77 35.15
C PRO A 11 -31.97 9.45 36.58
N GLY A 12 -31.53 10.39 37.42
CA GLY A 12 -32.35 11.35 38.20
C GLY A 12 -33.01 10.62 39.38
N SER A 13 -32.83 10.95 40.67
CA SER A 13 -32.80 12.27 41.31
C SER A 13 -32.51 12.16 42.83
N ALA A 14 -32.20 13.32 43.42
CA ALA A 14 -32.24 13.70 44.85
C ALA A 14 -31.04 13.20 45.70
N SER A 15 -30.04 14.04 45.98
CA SER A 15 -30.06 15.21 46.89
C SER A 15 -30.30 14.78 48.33
N ASP A 16 -29.21 14.67 49.10
CA ASP A 16 -29.09 15.32 50.41
C ASP A 16 -27.60 15.47 50.75
N ALA A 17 -27.20 16.71 51.00
CA ALA A 17 -25.91 17.16 51.53
C ALA A 17 -25.86 16.93 53.08
N PRO A 18 -24.87 17.38 53.88
CA PRO A 18 -23.66 18.17 53.58
C PRO A 18 -22.37 17.59 54.28
N GLU A 19 -21.16 17.81 53.80
CA GLU A 19 -20.22 18.89 54.18
C GLU A 19 -19.14 18.53 55.22
N SER A 20 -17.90 18.84 54.82
CA SER A 20 -16.69 19.18 55.60
C SER A 20 -16.16 18.25 56.71
N ALA A 21 -14.99 17.65 56.46
CA ALA A 21 -13.77 17.88 57.25
C ALA A 21 -12.54 17.17 56.62
N LYS A 22 -11.53 17.94 56.22
CA LYS A 22 -10.13 17.51 56.06
C LYS A 22 -9.37 18.00 57.32
N PRO A 23 -8.10 17.61 57.55
CA PRO A 23 -7.42 16.31 57.43
C PRO A 23 -6.69 15.96 58.75
N SER A 24 -6.26 14.71 59.00
CA SER A 24 -5.04 14.42 59.78
C SER A 24 -4.85 12.92 59.99
N GLY A 25 -3.63 12.43 59.72
CA GLY A 25 -3.00 11.40 60.52
C GLY A 25 -3.17 9.95 60.05
N SER A 26 -2.10 9.44 59.44
CA SER A 26 -1.57 8.07 59.59
C SER A 26 -2.54 6.90 59.46
N ASP A 27 -2.45 6.17 58.35
CA ASP A 27 -1.94 4.79 58.37
C ASP A 27 -1.94 4.26 56.92
N VAL A 28 -0.79 4.39 56.26
CA VAL A 28 -0.51 3.63 55.03
C VAL A 28 -0.24 2.20 55.48
N ASP A 29 -1.26 1.36 55.42
CA ASP A 29 -1.12 -0.09 55.57
C ASP A 29 -0.44 -0.64 54.28
N PRO A 30 0.81 -1.15 54.35
CA PRO A 30 1.53 -1.60 53.15
C PRO A 30 1.07 -2.96 52.63
N ASP A 31 0.16 -3.67 53.32
CA ASP A 31 -0.14 -5.08 53.09
C ASP A 31 -1.58 -5.34 52.59
N THR A 32 -2.04 -4.60 51.57
CA THR A 32 -3.20 -5.02 50.76
C THR A 32 -2.74 -5.81 49.53
N PRO A 33 -3.26 -7.04 49.28
CA PRO A 33 -2.50 -8.09 48.61
C PRO A 33 -2.32 -7.85 47.11
N SER A 34 -1.09 -8.09 46.61
CA SER A 34 -0.66 -8.10 45.21
C SER A 34 -1.46 -9.05 44.28
N ALA A 35 -2.34 -9.88 44.84
CA ALA A 35 -2.99 -11.01 44.18
C ALA A 35 -3.88 -10.65 42.97
N ASP A 36 -4.43 -9.43 42.91
CA ASP A 36 -5.27 -9.00 41.79
C ASP A 36 -4.42 -8.53 40.60
N LYS A 37 -3.35 -7.77 40.88
CA LYS A 37 -2.35 -7.36 39.87
C LYS A 37 -1.59 -8.57 39.32
N ASP A 38 -1.26 -9.54 40.17
CA ASP A 38 -0.55 -10.75 39.75
C ASP A 38 -1.40 -11.60 38.80
N LYS A 39 -2.71 -11.68 39.02
CA LYS A 39 -3.66 -12.36 38.11
C LYS A 39 -3.77 -11.64 36.77
N GLU A 40 -3.89 -10.31 36.78
CA GLU A 40 -3.98 -9.49 35.57
C GLU A 40 -2.70 -9.58 34.73
N ILE A 41 -1.53 -9.54 35.39
CA ILE A 41 -0.22 -9.75 34.75
C ILE A 41 -0.13 -11.15 34.13
N ASP A 42 -0.64 -12.19 34.80
CA ASP A 42 -0.63 -13.55 34.29
C ASP A 42 -1.59 -13.78 33.12
N GLU A 43 -2.72 -13.07 33.09
CA GLU A 43 -3.61 -13.05 31.94
C GLU A 43 -2.99 -12.33 30.75
N LEU A 44 -2.33 -11.19 30.98
CA LEU A 44 -1.60 -10.46 29.95
C LEU A 44 -0.47 -11.32 29.37
N LYS A 45 0.34 -11.97 30.21
CA LYS A 45 1.38 -12.90 29.76
C LYS A 45 0.80 -14.07 28.98
N ARG A 46 -0.37 -14.59 29.37
CA ARG A 46 -1.08 -15.64 28.61
C ARG A 46 -1.58 -15.13 27.27
N ALA A 47 -2.11 -13.90 27.21
CA ALA A 47 -2.55 -13.27 25.96
C ALA A 47 -1.37 -13.03 24.99
N VAL A 48 -0.26 -12.49 25.48
CA VAL A 48 0.98 -12.30 24.70
C VAL A 48 1.51 -13.64 24.19
N ARG A 49 1.55 -14.68 25.03
CA ARG A 49 1.97 -16.03 24.61
C ARG A 49 1.04 -16.65 23.57
N ARG A 50 -0.26 -16.37 23.63
CA ARG A 50 -1.24 -16.83 22.61
C ARG A 50 -1.01 -16.13 21.27
N LEU A 51 -0.76 -14.82 21.28
CA LEU A 51 -0.44 -14.05 20.08
C LEU A 51 0.89 -14.49 19.46
N GLN A 52 1.93 -14.67 20.28
CA GLN A 52 3.23 -15.17 19.82
C GLN A 52 3.11 -16.57 19.22
N ARG A 53 2.31 -17.46 19.83
CA ARG A 53 2.04 -18.80 19.29
C ARG A 53 1.26 -18.76 17.98
N HIS A 54 0.25 -17.90 17.86
CA HIS A 54 -0.49 -17.76 16.60
C HIS A 54 0.43 -17.27 15.47
N ASN A 55 1.25 -16.26 15.72
CA ASN A 55 2.19 -15.74 14.72
C ASN A 55 3.28 -16.76 14.36
N SER A 56 3.80 -17.51 15.33
CA SER A 56 4.81 -18.54 15.06
C SER A 56 4.22 -19.75 14.34
N MET A 57 2.98 -20.16 14.64
CA MET A 57 2.29 -21.21 13.89
C MET A 57 1.94 -20.78 12.47
N GLU A 58 1.50 -19.53 12.24
CA GLU A 58 1.36 -18.99 10.88
C GLU A 58 2.71 -19.02 10.14
N LEU A 59 3.81 -18.62 10.81
CA LEU A 59 5.15 -18.70 10.24
C LEU A 59 5.54 -20.14 9.88
N SER A 60 5.31 -21.10 10.77
CA SER A 60 5.65 -22.52 10.55
C SER A 60 4.78 -23.17 9.48
N GLN A 61 3.51 -22.78 9.35
CA GLN A 61 2.62 -23.27 8.29
C GLN A 61 2.97 -22.66 6.93
N LEU A 62 3.50 -21.44 6.90
CA LEU A 62 4.11 -20.84 5.70
C LEU A 62 5.45 -21.50 5.33
N ASP A 63 6.14 -22.10 6.31
CA ASP A 63 7.45 -22.76 6.16
C ASP A 63 7.34 -24.24 5.72
N ALA A 64 6.18 -24.87 5.87
CA ALA A 64 5.96 -26.30 5.61
C ALA A 64 6.12 -26.75 4.13
N GLY A 65 6.43 -25.82 3.22
CA GLY A 65 6.71 -26.09 1.81
C GLY A 65 7.94 -25.35 1.26
N GLN A 66 8.73 -24.69 2.11
CA GLN A 66 9.95 -24.01 1.67
C GLN A 66 11.17 -24.92 1.87
N PRO A 67 12.15 -24.93 0.93
CA PRO A 67 13.41 -25.60 1.18
C PRO A 67 14.03 -25.05 2.47
N PRO A 68 14.63 -25.91 3.31
CA PRO A 68 15.04 -25.54 4.66
C PRO A 68 15.94 -24.30 4.63
N GLN A 69 15.75 -23.35 5.56
CA GLN A 69 16.55 -22.11 5.66
C GLN A 69 18.08 -22.33 5.59
N ARG A 70 18.55 -23.49 6.07
CA ARG A 70 19.95 -23.93 5.93
C ARG A 70 20.37 -24.09 4.46
N ALA A 71 19.52 -24.67 3.61
CA ALA A 71 19.81 -24.84 2.19
C ALA A 71 20.11 -23.50 1.50
N TYR A 72 19.44 -22.41 1.85
CA TYR A 72 19.76 -21.09 1.29
C TYR A 72 21.15 -20.58 1.72
N LEU A 73 21.47 -20.70 3.01
CA LEU A 73 22.78 -20.28 3.54
C LEU A 73 23.92 -21.17 3.03
N ASP A 74 23.62 -22.42 2.70
CA ASP A 74 24.56 -23.39 2.15
C ASP A 74 24.70 -23.28 0.62
N THR A 75 23.80 -22.54 -0.06
CA THR A 75 23.86 -22.36 -1.52
C THR A 75 24.95 -21.33 -1.87
N PRO A 76 25.91 -21.64 -2.75
CA PRO A 76 26.96 -20.71 -3.13
C PRO A 76 26.39 -19.47 -3.84
N VAL A 77 26.99 -18.30 -3.58
CA VAL A 77 26.54 -17.00 -4.12
C VAL A 77 26.40 -17.01 -5.64
N LEU A 78 27.32 -17.67 -6.35
CA LEU A 78 27.33 -17.71 -7.82
C LEU A 78 26.16 -18.53 -8.40
N GLU A 79 25.66 -19.52 -7.65
CA GLU A 79 24.49 -20.30 -8.03
C GLU A 79 23.22 -19.46 -7.91
N ILE A 80 23.03 -18.78 -6.77
CA ILE A 80 21.91 -17.84 -6.58
C ILE A 80 21.94 -16.73 -7.63
N PHE A 81 23.12 -16.19 -7.93
CA PHE A 81 23.32 -15.18 -8.98
C PHE A 81 22.86 -15.72 -10.34
N SER A 82 23.30 -16.91 -10.74
CA SER A 82 22.98 -17.48 -12.05
C SER A 82 21.49 -17.77 -12.22
N GLN A 83 20.77 -18.02 -11.12
CA GLN A 83 19.30 -18.18 -11.14
C GLN A 83 18.56 -16.84 -11.23
N ARG A 84 19.06 -15.78 -10.59
CA ARG A 84 18.39 -14.47 -10.54
C ARG A 84 18.76 -13.54 -11.68
N PHE A 85 20.01 -13.57 -12.13
CA PHE A 85 20.56 -12.62 -13.09
C PHE A 85 19.81 -12.62 -14.43
N PRO A 86 19.54 -13.77 -15.08
CA PRO A 86 18.81 -13.76 -16.36
C PRO A 86 17.39 -13.17 -16.23
N TRP A 87 16.73 -13.48 -15.11
CA TRP A 87 15.40 -12.95 -14.81
C TRP A 87 15.42 -11.43 -14.58
N LEU A 88 16.31 -10.94 -13.71
CA LEU A 88 16.45 -9.51 -13.44
C LEU A 88 16.92 -8.72 -14.66
N LEU A 89 17.82 -9.27 -15.45
CA LEU A 89 18.27 -8.67 -16.70
C LEU A 89 17.11 -8.54 -17.69
N SER A 90 16.25 -9.56 -17.79
CA SER A 90 15.06 -9.50 -18.63
C SER A 90 14.11 -8.38 -18.18
N LEU A 91 13.82 -8.29 -16.88
CA LEU A 91 12.98 -7.23 -16.32
C LEU A 91 13.57 -5.83 -16.58
N MET A 92 14.89 -5.66 -16.44
CA MET A 92 15.59 -4.42 -16.73
C MET A 92 15.41 -3.98 -18.21
N LEU A 93 15.53 -4.93 -19.14
CA LEU A 93 15.34 -4.65 -20.57
C LEU A 93 13.90 -4.22 -20.86
N PHE A 94 12.91 -4.88 -20.26
CA PHE A 94 11.51 -4.48 -20.39
C PHE A 94 11.23 -3.12 -19.75
N GLN A 95 11.81 -2.85 -18.58
CA GLN A 95 11.66 -1.56 -17.89
C GLN A 95 12.27 -0.41 -18.70
N SER A 96 13.29 -0.68 -19.52
CA SER A 96 13.96 0.32 -20.37
C SER A 96 13.02 0.92 -21.43
N VAL A 97 11.88 0.28 -21.73
CA VAL A 97 10.81 0.81 -22.60
C VAL A 97 10.24 2.13 -22.06
N SER A 98 10.31 2.36 -20.74
CA SER A 98 9.91 3.64 -20.12
C SER A 98 10.68 4.84 -20.68
N GLY A 99 11.95 4.65 -21.06
CA GLY A 99 12.78 5.71 -21.64
C GLY A 99 12.22 6.23 -22.96
N TRP A 100 11.66 5.35 -23.79
CA TRP A 100 11.01 5.73 -25.04
C TRP A 100 9.75 6.58 -24.81
N VAL A 101 8.99 6.29 -23.74
CA VAL A 101 7.84 7.12 -23.35
C VAL A 101 8.29 8.51 -22.92
N ILE A 102 9.35 8.60 -22.11
CA ILE A 102 9.92 9.88 -21.67
C ILE A 102 10.38 10.72 -22.87
N GLU A 103 11.09 10.11 -23.82
CA GLU A 103 11.56 10.78 -25.05
C GLU A 103 10.38 11.36 -25.86
N ARG A 104 9.29 10.60 -26.00
CA ARG A 104 8.08 11.06 -26.72
C ARG A 104 7.43 12.29 -26.10
N PHE A 105 7.58 12.48 -24.79
CA PHE A 105 7.04 13.60 -24.01
C PHE A 105 8.12 14.55 -23.49
N GLN A 106 9.33 14.53 -24.06
CA GLN A 106 10.45 15.35 -23.61
C GLN A 106 10.10 16.84 -23.55
N GLY A 107 9.43 17.37 -24.58
CA GLY A 107 9.00 18.77 -24.60
C GLY A 107 8.01 19.15 -23.49
N LEU A 108 7.21 18.20 -22.99
CA LEU A 108 6.32 18.43 -21.84
C LEU A 108 7.15 18.51 -20.55
N ILE A 109 8.08 17.58 -20.38
CA ILE A 109 8.93 17.47 -19.19
C ILE A 109 9.89 18.66 -19.09
N GLU A 110 10.43 19.14 -20.21
CA GLU A 110 11.28 20.34 -20.25
C GLU A 110 10.52 21.60 -19.82
N ARG A 111 9.24 21.73 -20.21
CA ARG A 111 8.38 22.85 -19.79
C ARG A 111 7.96 22.75 -18.33
N HIS A 112 7.73 21.53 -17.84
CA HIS A 112 7.29 21.26 -16.48
C HIS A 112 8.25 20.29 -15.79
N VAL A 113 9.45 20.77 -15.48
CA VAL A 113 10.55 19.98 -14.89
C VAL A 113 10.13 19.24 -13.61
N ILE A 114 9.17 19.82 -12.87
CA ILE A 114 8.62 19.20 -11.67
C ILE A 114 8.03 17.80 -11.92
N LEU A 115 7.50 17.51 -13.11
CA LEU A 115 7.00 16.17 -13.44
C LEU A 115 8.07 15.12 -13.23
N ALA A 116 9.29 15.36 -13.73
CA ALA A 116 10.40 14.43 -13.60
C ALA A 116 10.73 14.11 -12.13
N ALA A 117 10.59 15.10 -11.23
CA ALA A 117 10.83 14.91 -9.80
C ALA A 117 9.77 14.02 -9.12
N PHE A 118 8.55 13.95 -9.67
CA PHE A 118 7.44 13.18 -9.11
C PHE A 118 7.13 11.89 -9.88
N LEU A 119 7.72 11.64 -11.05
CA LEU A 119 7.52 10.41 -11.82
C LEU A 119 7.82 9.15 -10.99
N THR A 120 8.94 9.14 -10.26
CA THR A 120 9.34 8.02 -9.40
C THR A 120 8.35 7.79 -8.26
N MET A 121 7.79 8.88 -7.71
CA MET A 121 6.77 8.81 -6.66
C MET A 121 5.48 8.17 -7.20
N LEU A 122 5.01 8.60 -8.37
CA LEU A 122 3.74 8.15 -8.96
C LEU A 122 3.81 6.66 -9.31
N VAL A 123 4.85 6.29 -10.04
CA VAL A 123 5.10 4.92 -10.48
C VAL A 123 5.40 3.99 -9.30
N GLY A 124 6.28 4.40 -8.38
CA GLY A 124 6.57 3.63 -7.18
C GLY A 124 5.34 3.48 -6.29
N GLY A 125 4.51 4.51 -6.21
CA GLY A 125 3.23 4.49 -5.52
C GLY A 125 2.20 3.51 -6.08
N GLY A 126 1.99 3.55 -7.40
CA GLY A 126 1.14 2.59 -8.11
C GLY A 126 1.67 1.15 -7.98
N GLY A 127 2.98 1.01 -8.06
CA GLY A 127 3.70 -0.24 -7.86
C GLY A 127 3.46 -0.85 -6.48
N ASN A 128 3.65 -0.05 -5.43
CA ASN A 128 3.39 -0.46 -4.05
C ASN A 128 1.93 -0.85 -3.82
N SER A 129 0.98 -0.09 -4.39
CA SER A 129 -0.46 -0.43 -4.31
C SER A 129 -0.73 -1.78 -4.99
N SER A 130 -0.22 -1.97 -6.20
CA SER A 130 -0.37 -3.24 -6.93
C SER A 130 0.28 -4.42 -6.21
N GLY A 131 1.45 -4.21 -5.60
CA GLY A 131 2.16 -5.21 -4.81
C GLY A 131 1.40 -5.64 -3.57
N GLN A 132 0.70 -4.71 -2.90
CA GLN A 132 -0.18 -5.03 -1.77
C GLN A 132 -1.36 -5.90 -2.21
N THR A 133 -2.05 -5.53 -3.30
CA THR A 133 -3.13 -6.34 -3.89
C THR A 133 -2.60 -7.73 -4.25
N VAL A 134 -1.50 -7.81 -4.99
CA VAL A 134 -0.89 -9.09 -5.40
C VAL A 134 -0.53 -9.98 -4.20
N ALA A 135 0.12 -9.43 -3.18
CA ALA A 135 0.53 -10.21 -2.01
C ALA A 135 -0.68 -10.83 -1.29
N GLU A 136 -1.77 -10.07 -1.15
CA GLU A 136 -3.01 -10.56 -0.56
C GLU A 136 -3.68 -11.64 -1.43
N LEU A 137 -3.71 -11.45 -2.75
CA LEU A 137 -4.22 -12.46 -3.68
C LEU A 137 -3.42 -13.76 -3.62
N VAL A 138 -2.09 -13.68 -3.67
CA VAL A 138 -1.22 -14.87 -3.59
C VAL A 138 -1.46 -15.64 -2.29
N LYS A 139 -1.60 -14.93 -1.16
CA LYS A 139 -1.91 -15.55 0.13
C LYS A 139 -3.26 -16.27 0.10
N ARG A 140 -4.30 -15.64 -0.44
CA ARG A 140 -5.65 -16.22 -0.54
C ARG A 140 -5.72 -17.41 -1.49
N LEU A 141 -5.04 -17.33 -2.65
CA LEU A 141 -4.90 -18.43 -3.60
C LEU A 141 -4.18 -19.62 -2.95
N GLY A 142 -3.10 -19.36 -2.19
CA GLY A 142 -2.36 -20.41 -1.47
C GLY A 142 -3.18 -21.11 -0.38
N ARG A 143 -4.16 -20.44 0.22
CA ARG A 143 -5.10 -21.02 1.19
C ARG A 143 -6.34 -21.65 0.55
N GLY A 144 -6.48 -21.60 -0.77
CA GLY A 144 -7.68 -22.06 -1.47
C GLY A 144 -8.94 -21.22 -1.21
N GLU A 145 -8.79 -20.00 -0.68
CA GLU A 145 -9.91 -19.07 -0.44
C GLU A 145 -10.39 -18.38 -1.72
N LEU A 146 -9.54 -18.40 -2.77
CA LEU A 146 -9.83 -17.86 -4.09
C LEU A 146 -9.47 -18.89 -5.16
N THR A 147 -10.22 -18.88 -6.25
CA THR A 147 -9.95 -19.67 -7.44
C THR A 147 -9.86 -18.77 -8.67
N PRO A 148 -9.21 -19.21 -9.78
CA PRO A 148 -9.21 -18.46 -11.04
C PRO A 148 -10.60 -18.08 -11.58
N THR A 149 -11.64 -18.82 -11.20
CA THR A 149 -13.02 -18.58 -11.62
C THR A 149 -13.62 -17.34 -10.96
N ASP A 150 -13.09 -16.92 -9.82
CA ASP A 150 -13.55 -15.74 -9.07
C ASP A 150 -13.06 -14.41 -9.67
N LEU A 151 -12.24 -14.47 -10.73
CA LEU A 151 -11.62 -13.32 -11.39
C LEU A 151 -12.54 -12.10 -11.57
N PRO A 152 -13.75 -12.20 -12.15
CA PRO A 152 -14.59 -11.02 -12.35
C PRO A 152 -15.03 -10.36 -11.02
N GLN A 153 -15.29 -11.16 -9.98
CA GLN A 153 -15.72 -10.65 -8.67
C GLN A 153 -14.55 -10.00 -7.93
N VAL A 154 -13.38 -10.64 -7.99
CA VAL A 154 -12.13 -10.10 -7.42
C VAL A 154 -11.75 -8.80 -8.11
N LEU A 155 -11.81 -8.76 -9.45
CA LEU A 155 -11.50 -7.57 -10.23
C LEU A 155 -12.43 -6.40 -9.88
N ALA A 156 -13.75 -6.63 -9.83
CA ALA A 156 -14.71 -5.59 -9.47
C ALA A 156 -14.45 -5.02 -8.06
N LYS A 157 -14.12 -5.90 -7.10
CA LYS A 157 -13.80 -5.51 -5.73
C LYS A 157 -12.50 -4.69 -5.67
N GLU A 158 -11.45 -5.15 -6.33
CA GLU A 158 -10.14 -4.47 -6.33
C GLU A 158 -10.15 -3.16 -7.11
N VAL A 159 -10.98 -3.03 -8.15
CA VAL A 159 -11.20 -1.74 -8.82
C VAL A 159 -11.88 -0.75 -7.87
N ALA A 160 -12.89 -1.18 -7.11
CA ALA A 160 -13.56 -0.33 -6.13
C ALA A 160 -12.61 0.11 -5.00
N VAL A 161 -11.85 -0.83 -4.43
CA VAL A 161 -10.83 -0.55 -3.40
C VAL A 161 -9.74 0.36 -3.98
N GLY A 162 -9.23 0.04 -5.16
CA GLY A 162 -8.21 0.83 -5.87
C GLY A 162 -8.67 2.25 -6.15
N THR A 163 -9.95 2.46 -6.48
CA THR A 163 -10.52 3.81 -6.68
C THR A 163 -10.53 4.62 -5.39
N LEU A 164 -10.90 4.01 -4.26
CA LEU A 164 -10.87 4.68 -2.95
C LEU A 164 -9.44 5.02 -2.53
N LEU A 165 -8.50 4.09 -2.74
CA LEU A 165 -7.07 4.33 -2.49
C LEU A 165 -6.53 5.44 -3.39
N ALA A 166 -6.88 5.43 -4.67
CA ALA A 166 -6.50 6.46 -5.64
C ALA A 166 -6.94 7.86 -5.21
N VAL A 167 -8.19 8.01 -4.76
CA VAL A 167 -8.70 9.29 -4.24
C VAL A 167 -7.92 9.73 -3.00
N GLY A 168 -7.73 8.83 -2.03
CA GLY A 168 -6.99 9.16 -0.80
C GLY A 168 -5.53 9.55 -1.08
N LEU A 169 -4.86 8.83 -1.97
CA LEU A 169 -3.50 9.10 -2.39
C LEU A 169 -3.38 10.41 -3.19
N ALA A 170 -4.35 10.72 -4.06
CA ALA A 170 -4.39 11.99 -4.79
C ALA A 170 -4.58 13.19 -3.85
N VAL A 171 -5.48 13.07 -2.87
CA VAL A 171 -5.69 14.10 -1.83
C VAL A 171 -4.41 14.32 -1.02
N GLY A 172 -3.64 13.27 -0.72
CA GLY A 172 -2.35 13.38 -0.05
C GLY A 172 -1.21 13.89 -0.95
N ALA A 173 -1.27 13.60 -2.25
CA ALA A 173 -0.24 14.01 -3.22
C ALA A 173 -0.22 15.52 -3.44
N TYR A 174 -1.39 16.16 -3.53
CA TYR A 174 -1.48 17.62 -3.73
C TYR A 174 -0.69 18.44 -2.69
N PRO A 175 -0.96 18.34 -1.37
CA PRO A 175 -0.22 19.10 -0.37
C PRO A 175 1.24 18.65 -0.31
N ARG A 176 1.54 17.37 -0.56
CA ARG A 176 2.93 16.89 -0.63
C ARG A 176 3.72 17.61 -1.71
N VAL A 177 3.17 17.77 -2.92
CA VAL A 177 3.83 18.52 -4.00
C VAL A 177 4.07 19.96 -3.58
N ARG A 178 3.07 20.62 -2.99
CA ARG A 178 3.18 22.03 -2.56
C ARG A 178 4.19 22.24 -1.43
N LEU A 179 4.35 21.27 -0.53
CA LEU A 179 5.28 21.34 0.60
C LEU A 179 6.72 21.01 0.20
N LEU A 180 6.92 20.04 -0.69
CA LEU A 180 8.26 19.58 -1.08
C LEU A 180 8.85 20.38 -2.25
N SER A 181 8.05 21.15 -2.97
CA SER A 181 8.49 21.90 -4.14
C SER A 181 8.00 23.34 -4.07
N SER A 182 8.87 24.23 -3.59
CA SER A 182 8.59 25.67 -3.45
C SER A 182 8.26 26.37 -4.78
N HIS A 183 8.72 25.83 -5.90
CA HIS A 183 8.49 26.36 -7.25
C HIS A 183 7.29 25.72 -7.95
N ALA A 184 6.61 24.74 -7.33
CA ALA A 184 5.44 24.09 -7.90
C ALA A 184 4.25 25.04 -7.97
N THR A 185 3.59 25.15 -9.12
CA THR A 185 2.30 25.85 -9.20
C THR A 185 1.18 24.98 -8.62
N ASP A 186 0.04 25.59 -8.30
CA ASP A 186 -1.16 24.83 -7.91
C ASP A 186 -1.63 23.90 -9.04
N LEU A 187 -1.41 24.33 -10.29
CA LEU A 187 -1.75 23.54 -11.48
C LEU A 187 -0.85 22.31 -11.62
N ASP A 188 0.46 22.43 -11.32
CA ASP A 188 1.36 21.27 -11.28
C ASP A 188 0.97 20.27 -10.20
N ALA A 189 0.66 20.76 -8.99
CA ALA A 189 0.22 19.91 -7.89
C ALA A 189 -1.09 19.18 -8.21
N LEU A 190 -2.04 19.87 -8.87
CA LEU A 190 -3.28 19.28 -9.33
C LEU A 190 -3.03 18.24 -10.43
N ALA A 191 -2.19 18.53 -11.42
CA ALA A 191 -1.87 17.61 -12.52
C ALA A 191 -1.24 16.31 -11.99
N ILE A 192 -0.31 16.41 -11.05
CA ILE A 192 0.33 15.26 -10.39
C ILE A 192 -0.65 14.47 -9.53
N ALA A 193 -1.52 15.15 -8.77
CA ALA A 193 -2.53 14.47 -7.96
C ALA A 193 -3.55 13.70 -8.83
N LEU A 194 -4.02 14.32 -9.91
CA LEU A 194 -4.97 13.70 -10.84
C LEU A 194 -4.34 12.54 -11.61
N SER A 195 -3.08 12.64 -12.01
CA SER A 195 -2.39 11.56 -12.71
C SER A 195 -2.18 10.33 -11.83
N TYR A 196 -2.08 10.51 -10.52
CA TYR A 196 -1.89 9.40 -9.60
C TYR A 196 -3.09 8.44 -9.56
N MET A 197 -4.30 8.97 -9.77
CA MET A 197 -5.52 8.18 -9.68
C MET A 197 -5.58 7.02 -10.68
N PRO A 198 -5.49 7.24 -12.01
CA PRO A 198 -5.52 6.15 -12.97
C PRO A 198 -4.34 5.19 -12.80
N ILE A 199 -3.17 5.65 -12.33
CA ILE A 199 -2.00 4.80 -12.09
C ILE A 199 -2.29 3.77 -11.00
N VAL A 200 -2.89 4.19 -9.89
CA VAL A 200 -3.23 3.29 -8.77
C VAL A 200 -4.31 2.28 -9.19
N VAL A 201 -5.38 2.75 -9.83
CA VAL A 201 -6.47 1.87 -10.29
C VAL A 201 -5.96 0.85 -11.32
N MET A 202 -5.20 1.31 -12.31
CA MET A 202 -4.59 0.44 -13.31
C MET A 202 -3.60 -0.54 -12.67
N GLY A 203 -2.77 -0.10 -11.72
CA GLY A 203 -1.81 -0.96 -11.03
C GLY A 203 -2.49 -2.10 -10.29
N ASN A 204 -3.53 -1.82 -9.51
CA ASN A 204 -4.29 -2.85 -8.81
C ASN A 204 -4.96 -3.83 -9.78
N THR A 205 -5.58 -3.29 -10.85
CA THR A 205 -6.24 -4.09 -11.88
C THR A 205 -5.25 -5.05 -12.55
N LEU A 206 -4.07 -4.55 -12.94
CA LEU A 206 -3.01 -5.37 -13.54
C LEU A 206 -2.47 -6.41 -12.56
N GLY A 207 -2.30 -6.04 -11.28
CA GLY A 207 -1.87 -6.98 -10.24
C GLY A 207 -2.81 -8.17 -10.12
N VAL A 208 -4.12 -7.94 -10.09
CA VAL A 208 -5.14 -9.00 -10.10
C VAL A 208 -5.01 -9.87 -11.34
N LEU A 209 -4.99 -9.26 -12.53
CA LEU A 209 -4.95 -9.97 -13.81
C LEU A 209 -3.70 -10.84 -13.91
N ILE A 210 -2.53 -10.31 -13.59
CA ILE A 210 -1.25 -11.02 -13.68
C ILE A 210 -1.22 -12.16 -12.65
N ALA A 211 -1.57 -11.90 -11.38
CA ALA A 211 -1.54 -12.93 -10.33
C ALA A 211 -2.50 -14.10 -10.63
N MET A 212 -3.74 -13.80 -11.02
CA MET A 212 -4.74 -14.85 -11.31
C MET A 212 -4.43 -15.59 -12.62
N THR A 213 -3.88 -14.92 -13.63
CA THR A 213 -3.46 -15.56 -14.88
C THR A 213 -2.29 -16.51 -14.67
N LEU A 214 -1.26 -16.07 -13.93
CA LEU A 214 -0.13 -16.94 -13.58
C LEU A 214 -0.59 -18.19 -12.83
N HIS A 215 -1.45 -18.02 -11.83
CA HIS A 215 -2.02 -19.15 -11.09
C HIS A 215 -2.83 -20.09 -12.00
N ARG A 216 -3.65 -19.54 -12.91
CA ARG A 216 -4.42 -20.34 -13.88
C ARG A 216 -3.53 -21.13 -14.85
N CYS A 217 -2.38 -20.58 -15.22
CA CYS A 217 -1.38 -21.26 -16.05
C CYS A 217 -0.51 -22.26 -15.28
N GLY A 218 -0.75 -22.48 -13.98
CA GLY A 218 0.07 -23.35 -13.13
C GLY A 218 1.42 -22.77 -12.75
N GLN A 219 1.63 -21.46 -12.98
CA GLN A 219 2.85 -20.76 -12.58
C GLN A 219 2.70 -20.16 -11.16
N ALA A 220 3.83 -20.00 -10.48
CA ALA A 220 3.85 -19.46 -9.13
C ALA A 220 3.46 -17.97 -9.14
N ALA A 221 2.29 -17.65 -8.60
CA ALA A 221 1.78 -16.28 -8.54
C ALA A 221 2.68 -15.35 -7.71
N VAL A 222 3.58 -15.89 -6.86
CA VAL A 222 4.59 -15.11 -6.12
C VAL A 222 5.54 -14.31 -7.03
N GLY A 223 5.68 -14.69 -8.31
CA GLY A 223 6.47 -13.95 -9.30
C GLY A 223 5.76 -12.74 -9.91
N SER A 224 4.47 -12.53 -9.63
CA SER A 224 3.68 -11.44 -10.20
C SER A 224 4.05 -10.01 -9.74
N PRO A 225 4.52 -9.74 -8.51
CA PRO A 225 4.86 -8.38 -8.10
C PRO A 225 5.91 -7.68 -9.00
N PRO A 226 7.10 -8.26 -9.28
CA PRO A 226 8.11 -7.57 -10.10
C PRO A 226 7.65 -7.40 -11.55
N VAL A 227 6.89 -8.35 -12.11
CA VAL A 227 6.32 -8.22 -13.45
C VAL A 227 5.31 -7.07 -13.50
N THR A 228 4.42 -7.00 -12.51
CA THR A 228 3.42 -5.93 -12.38
C THR A 228 4.11 -4.58 -12.23
N GLN A 229 5.19 -4.50 -11.43
CA GLN A 229 5.98 -3.27 -11.27
C GLN A 229 6.51 -2.75 -12.59
N VAL A 230 7.15 -3.59 -13.42
CA VAL A 230 7.69 -3.16 -14.71
C VAL A 230 6.59 -2.61 -15.63
N VAL A 231 5.41 -3.23 -15.63
CA VAL A 231 4.27 -2.73 -16.41
C VAL A 231 3.76 -1.39 -15.85
N VAL A 232 3.70 -1.25 -14.52
CA VAL A 232 3.33 0.01 -13.86
C VAL A 232 4.36 1.11 -14.14
N ASP A 233 5.64 0.79 -14.27
CA ASP A 233 6.68 1.76 -14.62
C ASP A 233 6.41 2.38 -15.99
N VAL A 234 6.21 1.54 -17.01
CA VAL A 234 5.98 2.00 -18.38
C VAL A 234 4.64 2.70 -18.52
N LEU A 235 3.56 2.06 -18.08
CA LEU A 235 2.21 2.60 -18.23
C LEU A 235 1.94 3.76 -17.28
N GLY A 236 2.54 3.76 -16.09
CA GLY A 236 2.41 4.83 -15.11
C GLY A 236 3.05 6.13 -15.60
N ILE A 237 4.23 6.06 -16.22
CA ILE A 237 4.85 7.22 -16.88
C ILE A 237 3.96 7.71 -18.03
N LEU A 238 3.47 6.79 -18.88
CA LEU A 238 2.56 7.15 -19.98
C LEU A 238 1.30 7.85 -19.48
N LEU A 239 0.61 7.28 -18.50
CA LEU A 239 -0.58 7.87 -17.89
C LEU A 239 -0.28 9.22 -17.24
N THR A 240 0.88 9.36 -16.60
CA THR A 240 1.32 10.65 -16.05
C THR A 240 1.42 11.69 -17.15
N CYS A 241 2.18 11.41 -18.20
CA CYS A 241 2.37 12.33 -19.31
C CYS A 241 1.04 12.67 -20.02
N LEU A 242 0.15 11.69 -20.22
CA LEU A 242 -1.16 11.91 -20.83
C LEU A 242 -2.07 12.80 -19.99
N VAL A 243 -2.20 12.51 -18.69
CA VAL A 243 -3.05 13.30 -17.79
C VAL A 243 -2.47 14.70 -17.62
N CYS A 244 -1.16 14.82 -17.39
CA CYS A 244 -0.50 16.12 -17.32
C CYS A 244 -0.69 16.90 -18.62
N SER A 245 -0.47 16.30 -19.79
CA SER A 245 -0.69 16.96 -21.08
C SER A 245 -2.14 17.41 -21.25
N ALA A 246 -3.12 16.66 -20.77
CA ALA A 246 -4.52 17.06 -20.79
C ALA A 246 -4.77 18.25 -19.87
N VAL A 247 -4.26 18.23 -18.64
CA VAL A 247 -4.42 19.32 -17.66
C VAL A 247 -3.74 20.61 -18.15
N TYR A 248 -2.47 20.52 -18.58
CA TYR A 248 -1.73 21.65 -19.13
C TYR A 248 -2.30 22.13 -20.47
N GLY A 249 -2.77 21.22 -21.33
CA GLY A 249 -3.40 21.54 -22.61
C GLY A 249 -4.78 22.19 -22.48
N THR A 250 -5.58 21.83 -21.48
CA THR A 250 -6.82 22.57 -21.15
C THR A 250 -6.54 23.97 -20.61
N ALA A 251 -5.33 24.21 -20.08
CA ALA A 251 -4.86 25.53 -19.69
C ALA A 251 -4.11 26.28 -20.81
N ALA A 252 -3.78 25.60 -21.93
CA ALA A 252 -3.00 26.14 -23.03
C ALA A 252 -3.66 25.85 -24.38
N ALA A 253 -4.52 26.77 -24.81
CA ALA A 253 -4.67 27.09 -26.24
C ALA A 253 -4.87 28.62 -26.38
N PRO A 254 -4.28 29.30 -27.37
CA PRO A 254 -3.37 28.85 -28.44
C PRO A 254 -1.99 29.54 -28.38
N ASP A 255 -0.94 28.90 -28.90
CA ASP A 255 -0.11 29.47 -29.98
C ASP A 255 1.03 28.56 -30.44
N GLN A 256 1.28 28.67 -31.76
CA GLN A 256 2.44 28.23 -32.54
C GLN A 256 2.47 26.78 -33.08
N GLN A 257 1.98 26.66 -34.32
CA GLN A 257 2.69 25.90 -35.37
C GLN A 257 4.11 26.50 -35.55
N PRO A 258 5.15 25.69 -35.81
CA PRO A 258 6.33 26.18 -36.50
C PRO A 258 6.15 26.01 -38.01
N GLY A 259 6.41 27.10 -38.75
CA GLY A 259 6.63 27.10 -40.19
C GLY A 259 8.03 26.63 -40.57
#